data_AF-A6J5D6-F1
#
_entry.id   AF-A6J5D6-F1
#
_cell.length_a   1.000
_cell.length_b   1.000
_cell.length_c   1.000
_cell.angle_alpha   90.00
_cell.angle_beta   90.00
_cell.angle_gamma   90.00
#
_symmetry.space_group_name_H-M   'P 1'
#
loop_
_entity.id
_entity.type
_entity.pdbx_description
1 polymer ?
#
loop_
_entity_poly.entity_id
_entity_poly.type
_entity_poly.pdbx_seq_one_letter_code
_entity_poly.pdbx_strand_id
1 'polypeptide(L)'
;MFGKLIDLAYTPFHAALKCGHLTADVQVFPRPEPFVIDEEIDPIPKVINTDLEIVGFIDIADISSPPVLSRHLVLPIALNKEGDEVGAGITDDNEDENSANQIAGKIPNFCVLLHGSLKVEGMVALVQLGPEWHGMLYSQADSKKKSNLMMSLFEPGPEPLPWLGKMAQLGPISDAKENPYGEDDNKSPFPLQPKNKRSYAQNVTVWIKPSGLQPGS
;
A
#
# COMPACT_ATOMS: atom_id res chain seq x y z
N MET A 1 11.55 5.15 -34.63
CA MET A 1 12.45 4.42 -33.70
C MET A 1 12.09 4.70 -32.24
N PHE A 2 11.93 5.98 -31.84
CA PHE A 2 11.55 6.36 -30.47
C PHE A 2 10.14 5.96 -30.03
N GLY A 3 9.14 5.89 -30.93
CA GLY A 3 7.79 5.44 -30.56
C GLY A 3 7.77 4.06 -29.90
N LYS A 4 8.48 3.08 -30.47
CA LYS A 4 8.61 1.74 -29.88
C LYS A 4 9.31 1.72 -28.51
N LEU A 5 10.19 2.69 -28.25
CA LEU A 5 10.82 2.83 -26.93
C LEU A 5 9.83 3.42 -25.92
N ILE A 6 9.01 4.38 -26.34
CA ILE A 6 7.93 4.97 -25.53
C ILE A 6 6.94 3.88 -25.12
N ASP A 7 6.45 3.10 -26.08
CA ASP A 7 5.49 2.01 -25.83
C ASP A 7 6.05 0.89 -24.94
N LEU A 8 7.37 0.70 -24.94
CA LEU A 8 8.02 -0.36 -24.17
C LEU A 8 8.34 0.08 -22.73
N ALA A 9 8.82 1.31 -22.55
CA ALA A 9 9.44 1.75 -21.29
C ALA A 9 8.69 2.89 -20.57
N TYR A 10 7.80 3.59 -21.26
CA TYR A 10 7.16 4.81 -20.75
C TYR A 10 5.63 4.75 -20.74
N THR A 11 5.03 3.61 -21.10
CA THR A 11 3.58 3.43 -20.97
C THR A 11 3.17 3.47 -19.50
N PRO A 12 2.26 4.39 -19.12
CA PRO A 12 1.77 4.47 -17.76
C PRO A 12 1.06 3.19 -17.34
N PHE A 13 0.91 3.00 -16.03
CA PHE A 13 0.13 1.90 -15.49
C PHE A 13 -1.19 2.45 -14.96
N HIS A 14 -2.29 2.09 -15.62
CA HIS A 14 -3.64 2.45 -15.19
C HIS A 14 -4.26 1.29 -14.43
N ALA A 15 -5.03 1.64 -13.40
CA ALA A 15 -5.71 0.70 -12.53
C ALA A 15 -7.03 1.32 -12.04
N ALA A 16 -7.93 0.47 -11.56
CA ALA A 16 -9.15 0.89 -10.87
C ALA A 16 -8.96 0.65 -9.37
N LEU A 17 -8.94 1.73 -8.59
CA LEU A 17 -8.92 1.66 -7.14
C LEU A 17 -10.34 1.47 -6.61
N LYS A 18 -10.56 0.41 -5.82
CA LYS A 18 -11.88 0.01 -5.33
C LYS A 18 -11.90 -0.15 -3.82
N CYS A 19 -12.96 0.32 -3.18
CA CYS A 19 -13.30 0.05 -1.79
C CYS A 19 -14.79 -0.26 -1.72
N GLY A 20 -15.14 -1.54 -1.85
CA GLY A 20 -16.53 -1.95 -2.08
C GLY A 20 -17.09 -1.31 -3.35
N HIS A 21 -18.13 -0.48 -3.21
CA HIS A 21 -18.77 0.22 -4.33
C HIS A 21 -18.13 1.58 -4.67
N LEU A 22 -17.16 2.05 -3.87
CA LEU A 22 -16.43 3.28 -4.17
C LEU A 22 -15.29 2.95 -5.13
N THR A 23 -15.26 3.63 -6.27
CA THR A 23 -14.27 3.37 -7.32
C THR A 23 -13.67 4.67 -7.85
N ALA A 24 -12.40 4.63 -8.24
CA ALA A 24 -11.77 5.67 -9.04
C ALA A 24 -10.73 5.06 -9.99
N ASP A 25 -10.68 5.57 -11.21
CA ASP A 25 -9.60 5.27 -12.14
C ASP A 25 -8.34 6.03 -11.69
N VAL A 26 -7.22 5.31 -11.65
CA VAL A 26 -5.96 5.81 -11.13
C VAL A 26 -4.77 5.43 -12.02
N GLN A 27 -3.75 6.27 -11.97
CA GLN A 27 -2.42 5.99 -12.48
C GLN A 27 -1.50 5.66 -11.30
N VAL A 28 -0.76 4.55 -11.42
CA VAL A 28 0.28 4.15 -10.45
C VAL A 28 1.65 4.54 -11.02
N PHE A 29 2.36 5.42 -10.31
CA PHE A 29 3.63 5.98 -10.78
C PHE A 29 4.77 5.87 -9.75
N PRO A 30 5.97 5.38 -10.11
CA PRO A 30 6.32 4.81 -11.41
C PRO A 30 5.56 3.52 -11.68
N ARG A 31 5.57 3.02 -12.93
CA ARG A 31 5.00 1.70 -13.26
C ARG A 31 5.67 0.63 -12.37
N PRO A 32 4.90 -0.20 -11.64
CA PRO A 32 5.45 -1.31 -10.88
C PRO A 32 6.17 -2.31 -11.79
N GLU A 33 7.39 -2.70 -11.41
CA GLU A 33 8.11 -3.75 -12.11
C GLU A 33 7.53 -5.13 -11.75
N PRO A 34 7.47 -6.08 -12.70
CA PRO A 34 7.11 -7.46 -12.39
C PRO A 34 8.08 -8.05 -11.36
N PHE A 35 7.54 -8.66 -10.32
CA PHE A 35 8.35 -9.31 -9.28
C PHE A 35 8.65 -10.76 -9.66
N VAL A 36 9.90 -11.18 -9.49
CA VAL A 36 10.38 -12.52 -9.87
C VAL A 36 10.94 -13.19 -8.61
N ILE A 37 10.47 -14.40 -8.31
CA ILE A 37 10.97 -15.19 -7.18
C ILE A 37 12.11 -16.07 -7.68
N ASP A 38 13.36 -15.72 -7.33
CA ASP A 38 14.56 -16.40 -7.83
C ASP A 38 14.65 -17.89 -7.42
N GLU A 39 13.93 -18.30 -6.38
CA GLU A 39 13.95 -19.67 -5.85
C GLU A 39 13.05 -20.66 -6.64
N GLU A 40 12.25 -20.19 -7.61
CA GLU A 40 11.40 -21.03 -8.44
C GLU A 40 12.16 -21.62 -9.65
N ILE A 41 11.92 -22.91 -9.96
CA ILE A 41 12.58 -23.63 -11.06
C ILE A 41 12.22 -23.02 -12.44
N ASP A 42 11.03 -22.42 -12.56
CA ASP A 42 10.55 -21.66 -13.71
C ASP A 42 9.86 -20.38 -13.20
N PRO A 43 10.60 -19.29 -12.97
CA PRO A 43 10.07 -18.15 -12.23
C PRO A 43 9.08 -17.37 -13.10
N ILE A 44 7.82 -17.32 -12.67
CA ILE A 44 6.75 -16.59 -13.36
C ILE A 44 6.71 -15.16 -12.81
N PRO A 45 6.88 -14.12 -13.65
CA PRO A 45 6.81 -12.74 -13.19
C PRO A 45 5.42 -12.42 -12.65
N LYS A 46 5.34 -12.03 -11.38
CA LYS A 46 4.13 -11.56 -10.73
C LYS A 46 3.92 -10.09 -11.03
N VAL A 47 2.80 -9.76 -11.65
CA VAL A 47 2.37 -8.39 -11.93
C VAL A 47 1.19 -8.07 -11.01
N ILE A 48 1.12 -6.84 -10.52
CA ILE A 48 -0.01 -6.41 -9.70
C ILE A 48 -1.31 -6.40 -10.52
N ASN A 49 -2.43 -6.65 -9.85
CA ASN A 49 -3.75 -6.56 -10.45
C ASN A 49 -4.07 -5.13 -10.93
N THR A 50 -4.86 -5.04 -11.99
CA THR A 50 -5.43 -3.77 -12.47
C THR A 50 -6.58 -3.30 -11.60
N ASP A 51 -7.28 -4.24 -10.95
CA ASP A 51 -8.29 -3.94 -9.94
C ASP A 51 -7.64 -3.96 -8.55
N LEU A 52 -7.42 -2.76 -7.98
CA LEU A 52 -6.81 -2.57 -6.67
C LEU A 52 -7.89 -2.54 -5.61
N GLU A 53 -8.20 -3.70 -5.03
CA GLU A 53 -9.25 -3.83 -4.03
C GLU A 53 -8.72 -3.55 -2.61
N ILE A 54 -9.31 -2.56 -1.95
CA ILE A 54 -9.08 -2.29 -0.54
C ILE A 54 -9.84 -3.33 0.29
N VAL A 55 -9.10 -4.07 1.12
CA VAL A 55 -9.63 -5.18 1.93
C VAL A 55 -9.74 -4.86 3.42
N GLY A 56 -9.20 -3.73 3.86
CA GLY A 56 -9.27 -3.30 5.26
C GLY A 56 -8.46 -2.05 5.55
N PHE A 57 -8.53 -1.60 6.80
CA PHE A 57 -7.79 -0.45 7.32
C PHE A 57 -7.07 -0.85 8.60
N ILE A 58 -5.88 -0.31 8.80
CA ILE A 58 -5.04 -0.56 9.99
C ILE A 58 -4.41 0.76 10.41
N ASP A 59 -4.25 0.98 11.70
CA ASP A 59 -3.55 2.17 12.21
C ASP A 59 -2.09 2.23 11.78
N ILE A 60 -1.58 3.44 11.55
CA ILE A 60 -0.16 3.66 11.25
C ILE A 60 0.73 3.12 12.39
N ALA A 61 0.25 3.16 13.64
CA ALA A 61 0.97 2.60 14.79
C ALA A 61 1.11 1.07 14.70
N ASP A 62 0.08 0.37 14.22
CA ASP A 62 0.02 -1.09 14.13
C ASP A 62 0.78 -1.63 12.90
N ILE A 63 0.66 -0.94 11.75
CA ILE A 63 1.43 -1.29 10.56
C ILE A 63 2.93 -1.03 10.78
N SER A 64 3.26 -0.05 11.64
CA SER A 64 4.61 0.39 11.97
C SER A 64 5.37 0.90 10.73
N SER A 65 6.59 0.40 10.48
CA SER A 65 7.39 0.71 9.30
C SER A 65 7.74 -0.58 8.55
N PRO A 66 6.79 -1.15 7.80
CA PRO A 66 6.98 -2.44 7.16
C PRO A 66 8.05 -2.39 6.07
N PRO A 67 8.82 -3.47 5.85
CA PRO A 67 9.63 -3.62 4.66
C PRO A 67 8.71 -3.68 3.43
N VAL A 68 9.06 -2.93 2.39
CA VAL A 68 8.29 -2.82 1.15
C VAL A 68 9.23 -2.94 -0.04
N LEU A 69 8.76 -3.56 -1.12
CA LEU A 69 9.53 -3.71 -2.35
C LEU A 69 9.76 -2.37 -3.04
N SER A 70 8.69 -1.60 -3.19
CA SER A 70 8.67 -0.34 -3.93
C SER A 70 7.54 0.56 -3.47
N ARG A 71 7.62 1.84 -3.82
CA ARG A 71 6.64 2.88 -3.49
C ARG A 71 6.19 3.60 -4.75
N HIS A 72 4.90 3.85 -4.84
CA HIS A 72 4.26 4.43 -6.02
C HIS A 72 3.26 5.51 -5.60
N LEU A 73 3.21 6.62 -6.32
CA LEU A 73 2.12 7.58 -6.26
C LEU A 73 0.87 6.98 -6.91
N VAL A 74 -0.28 7.25 -6.30
CA VAL A 74 -1.59 6.90 -6.85
C VAL A 74 -2.33 8.19 -7.16
N LEU A 75 -2.52 8.45 -8.45
CA LEU A 75 -3.07 9.71 -8.96
C LEU A 75 -4.39 9.43 -9.66
N PRO A 76 -5.47 10.16 -9.36
CA PRO A 76 -6.73 9.99 -10.08
C PRO A 76 -6.56 10.44 -11.54
N ILE A 77 -7.12 9.67 -12.46
CA ILE A 77 -7.22 10.02 -13.89
C ILE A 77 -8.67 10.29 -14.25
N ALA A 78 -8.89 11.25 -15.14
CA ALA A 78 -10.18 11.42 -15.79
C ALA A 78 -10.19 10.51 -17.01
N LEU A 79 -11.12 9.56 -17.06
CA LEU A 79 -11.39 8.76 -18.25
C LEU A 79 -12.70 9.21 -18.88
N ASN A 80 -12.70 9.43 -20.20
CA ASN A 80 -13.93 9.57 -20.96
C ASN A 80 -14.52 8.19 -21.28
N LYS A 81 -15.81 8.14 -21.65
CA LYS A 81 -16.58 6.89 -21.91
C LYS A 81 -15.98 5.94 -22.97
N GLU A 82 -14.95 6.36 -23.70
CA GLU A 82 -14.23 5.54 -24.68
C GLU A 82 -12.88 4.99 -24.17
N GLY A 83 -12.55 5.19 -22.89
CA GLY A 83 -11.32 4.68 -22.28
C GLY A 83 -10.05 5.46 -22.65
N ASP A 84 -10.20 6.55 -23.40
CA ASP A 84 -9.09 7.44 -23.75
C ASP A 84 -8.84 8.43 -22.60
N GLU A 85 -7.58 8.55 -22.19
CA GLU A 85 -7.16 9.52 -21.18
C GLU A 85 -7.39 10.93 -21.73
N VAL A 86 -8.05 11.78 -20.94
CA VAL A 86 -8.35 13.18 -21.34
C VAL A 86 -7.11 14.08 -21.28
N GLY A 87 -5.90 13.53 -21.41
CA GLY A 87 -4.62 14.25 -21.29
C GLY A 87 -3.41 13.61 -21.96
N ALA A 88 -3.59 12.58 -22.82
CA ALA A 88 -2.47 11.92 -23.52
C ALA A 88 -2.44 12.19 -25.05
N GLY A 89 -3.19 13.20 -25.52
CA GLY A 89 -3.18 13.63 -26.91
C GLY A 89 -2.41 14.92 -27.08
N ILE A 90 -1.18 14.86 -27.62
CA ILE A 90 -0.48 16.04 -28.14
C ILE A 90 -1.23 16.49 -29.39
N THR A 91 -2.29 17.26 -29.22
CA THR A 91 -2.83 18.14 -30.24
C THR A 91 -2.99 19.52 -29.61
N ASP A 92 -2.24 20.44 -30.19
CA ASP A 92 -2.11 21.85 -29.92
C ASP A 92 -3.48 22.56 -29.89
N ASP A 93 -4.13 22.61 -28.72
CA ASP A 93 -5.24 23.53 -28.42
C ASP A 93 -5.23 23.87 -26.91
N ASN A 94 -4.48 24.92 -26.58
CA ASN A 94 -4.25 25.44 -25.21
C ASN A 94 -5.51 25.96 -24.48
N GLU A 95 -6.72 25.81 -25.04
CA GLU A 95 -7.98 26.30 -24.44
C GLU A 95 -8.85 25.17 -23.84
N ASP A 96 -8.70 23.90 -24.29
CA ASP A 96 -9.57 22.79 -23.88
C ASP A 96 -9.05 21.97 -22.67
N GLU A 97 -7.73 21.82 -22.49
CA GLU A 97 -7.18 21.06 -21.35
C GLU A 97 -7.47 21.71 -19.98
N ASN A 98 -7.47 23.05 -19.93
CA ASN A 98 -7.79 23.79 -18.72
C ASN A 98 -9.28 23.63 -18.37
N SER A 99 -10.13 23.50 -19.39
CA SER A 99 -11.57 23.25 -19.24
C SER A 99 -11.84 21.82 -18.76
N ALA A 100 -11.16 20.82 -19.32
CA ALA A 100 -11.29 19.41 -18.90
C ALA A 100 -10.83 19.17 -17.45
N ASN A 101 -9.67 19.72 -17.08
CA ASN A 101 -9.17 19.65 -15.69
C ASN A 101 -10.07 20.41 -14.69
N GLN A 102 -10.68 21.52 -15.11
CA GLN A 102 -11.65 22.24 -14.28
C GLN A 102 -12.97 21.48 -14.11
N ILE A 103 -13.40 20.72 -15.12
CA ILE A 103 -14.59 19.85 -15.03
C ILE A 103 -14.28 18.66 -14.12
N ALA A 104 -13.17 17.96 -14.36
CA ALA A 104 -12.72 16.84 -13.54
C ALA A 104 -12.49 17.25 -12.07
N GLY A 105 -11.93 18.44 -11.83
CA GLY A 105 -11.72 18.98 -10.48
C GLY A 105 -13.01 19.32 -9.72
N LYS A 106 -14.16 19.42 -10.40
CA LYS A 106 -15.48 19.60 -9.77
C LYS A 106 -16.19 18.28 -9.50
N ILE A 107 -15.75 17.18 -10.12
CA ILE A 107 -16.34 15.85 -9.92
C ILE A 107 -15.74 15.25 -8.63
N PRO A 108 -16.57 14.80 -7.68
CA PRO A 108 -16.06 14.11 -6.49
C PRO A 108 -15.25 12.88 -6.88
N ASN A 109 -14.03 12.76 -6.36
CA ASN A 109 -13.14 11.64 -6.65
C ASN A 109 -12.79 10.88 -5.37
N PHE A 110 -12.90 9.54 -5.43
CA PHE A 110 -12.63 8.67 -4.29
C PHE A 110 -11.19 8.80 -3.78
N CYS A 111 -10.20 9.04 -4.64
CA CYS A 111 -8.80 9.21 -4.22
C CYS A 111 -8.62 10.39 -3.28
N VAL A 112 -9.36 11.49 -3.51
CA VAL A 112 -9.28 12.69 -2.67
C VAL A 112 -9.88 12.43 -1.30
N LEU A 113 -11.04 11.76 -1.26
CA LEU A 113 -11.69 11.33 -0.02
C LEU A 113 -10.77 10.39 0.77
N LEU A 114 -10.30 9.31 0.14
CA LEU A 114 -9.46 8.29 0.77
C LEU A 114 -8.18 8.89 1.33
N HIS A 115 -7.45 9.70 0.53
CA HIS A 115 -6.25 10.38 1.00
C HIS A 115 -6.51 11.28 2.21
N GLY A 116 -7.61 12.06 2.17
CA GLY A 116 -7.99 12.94 3.28
C GLY A 116 -8.27 12.15 4.55
N SER A 117 -9.06 11.08 4.46
CA SER A 117 -9.40 10.22 5.59
C SER A 117 -8.18 9.52 6.17
N LEU A 118 -7.34 8.88 5.35
CA LEU A 118 -6.13 8.19 5.81
C LEU A 118 -5.17 9.14 6.55
N LYS A 119 -5.07 10.39 6.09
CA LYS A 119 -4.23 11.40 6.72
C LYS A 119 -4.78 11.87 8.08
N VAL A 120 -6.09 12.11 8.16
CA VAL A 120 -6.73 12.64 9.36
C VAL A 120 -6.80 11.58 10.46
N GLU A 121 -7.20 10.37 10.08
CA GLU A 121 -7.33 9.25 11.02
C GLU A 121 -5.99 8.61 11.37
N GLY A 122 -4.92 8.89 10.62
CA GLY A 122 -3.62 8.26 10.87
C GLY A 122 -3.63 6.75 10.58
N MET A 123 -4.34 6.36 9.52
CA MET A 123 -4.51 4.97 9.10
C MET A 123 -3.85 4.69 7.75
N VAL A 124 -3.70 3.40 7.45
CA VAL A 124 -3.36 2.87 6.13
C VAL A 124 -4.48 1.95 5.64
N ALA A 125 -4.69 1.89 4.32
CA ALA A 125 -5.63 0.96 3.69
C ALA A 125 -4.86 -0.23 3.11
N LEU A 126 -5.21 -1.45 3.49
CA LEU A 126 -4.65 -2.67 2.92
C LEU A 126 -5.26 -2.92 1.54
N VAL A 127 -4.40 -3.21 0.55
CA VAL A 127 -4.81 -3.45 -0.84
C VAL A 127 -4.40 -4.84 -1.28
N GLN A 128 -5.29 -5.54 -1.94
CA GLN A 128 -4.99 -6.80 -2.61
C GLN A 128 -4.36 -6.52 -3.97
N LEU A 129 -3.10 -6.93 -4.14
CA LEU A 129 -2.33 -6.79 -5.37
C LEU A 129 -2.43 -8.04 -6.25
N GLY A 130 -2.78 -9.19 -5.67
CA GLY A 130 -2.91 -10.45 -6.37
C GLY A 130 -3.17 -11.61 -5.39
N PRO A 131 -3.17 -12.86 -5.88
CA PRO A 131 -3.26 -14.05 -5.02
C PRO A 131 -2.09 -14.09 -4.03
N GLU A 132 -2.39 -14.11 -2.73
CA GLU A 132 -1.40 -14.04 -1.65
C GLU A 132 -0.41 -12.87 -1.80
N TRP A 133 -0.85 -11.74 -2.35
CA TRP A 133 0.00 -10.56 -2.47
C TRP A 133 -0.78 -9.30 -2.10
N HIS A 134 -0.23 -8.55 -1.14
CA HIS A 134 -0.88 -7.38 -0.56
C HIS A 134 0.08 -6.19 -0.54
N GLY A 135 -0.49 -5.01 -0.43
CA GLY A 135 0.22 -3.76 -0.21
C GLY A 135 -0.56 -2.86 0.73
N MET A 136 -0.11 -1.61 0.85
CA MET A 136 -0.80 -0.59 1.63
C MET A 136 -0.85 0.73 0.89
N LEU A 137 -1.97 1.43 1.03
CA LEU A 137 -2.18 2.81 0.66
C LEU A 137 -2.10 3.70 1.89
N TYR A 138 -1.41 4.81 1.78
CA TYR A 138 -1.25 5.76 2.88
C TYR A 138 -1.03 7.17 2.35
N SER A 139 -1.35 8.14 3.20
CA SER A 139 -1.00 9.54 2.91
C SER A 139 0.44 9.78 3.32
N GLN A 140 1.31 10.11 2.37
CA GLN A 140 2.67 10.57 2.67
C GLN A 140 2.72 12.09 2.63
N ALA A 141 3.21 12.70 3.71
CA ALA A 141 3.57 14.11 3.77
C ALA A 141 5.06 14.21 4.14
N ASP A 142 5.92 14.53 3.17
CA ASP A 142 7.25 15.02 3.52
C ASP A 142 7.10 16.48 3.98
N SER A 143 7.65 16.78 5.16
CA SER A 143 7.33 17.95 5.99
C SER A 143 7.10 19.25 5.19
N LYS A 144 5.96 19.91 5.46
CA LYS A 144 5.48 21.19 4.87
C LYS A 144 5.07 21.20 3.38
N LYS A 145 5.17 20.10 2.63
CA LYS A 145 4.74 20.02 1.21
C LYS A 145 3.36 19.36 1.03
N LYS A 146 2.84 19.46 -0.20
CA LYS A 146 1.64 18.77 -0.70
C LYS A 146 1.71 17.28 -0.35
N SER A 147 0.73 16.76 0.40
CA SER A 147 0.58 15.32 0.63
C SER A 147 -0.16 14.69 -0.54
N ASN A 148 0.24 13.47 -0.91
CA ASN A 148 -0.41 12.69 -1.96
C ASN A 148 -0.66 11.26 -1.46
N LEU A 149 -1.60 10.58 -2.12
CA LEU A 149 -1.84 9.17 -1.90
C LEU A 149 -0.66 8.36 -2.47
N MET A 150 -0.09 7.49 -1.65
CA MET A 150 0.99 6.58 -2.04
C MET A 150 0.60 5.14 -1.75
N MET A 151 1.09 4.24 -2.59
CA MET A 151 0.99 2.80 -2.45
C MET A 151 2.38 2.21 -2.20
N SER A 152 2.50 1.29 -1.25
CA SER A 152 3.68 0.45 -1.09
C SER A 152 3.31 -1.01 -1.28
N LEU A 153 4.18 -1.77 -1.95
CA LEU A 153 3.98 -3.20 -2.20
C LEU A 153 4.73 -4.00 -1.14
N PHE A 154 4.07 -4.96 -0.49
CA PHE A 154 4.78 -5.89 0.38
C PHE A 154 5.42 -7.02 -0.43
N GLU A 155 6.26 -7.79 0.23
CA GLU A 155 6.75 -9.06 -0.29
C GLU A 155 5.55 -9.99 -0.63
N PRO A 156 5.53 -10.67 -1.79
CA PRO A 156 4.51 -11.67 -2.07
C PRO A 156 4.57 -12.81 -1.06
N GLY A 157 3.42 -13.21 -0.56
CA GLY A 157 3.28 -14.31 0.38
C GLY A 157 2.12 -14.11 1.36
N PRO A 158 1.74 -15.16 2.09
CA PRO A 158 0.61 -15.13 3.01
C PRO A 158 0.87 -14.31 4.29
N GLU A 159 2.13 -14.18 4.71
CA GLU A 159 2.54 -13.53 5.96
C GLU A 159 3.76 -12.61 5.71
N PRO A 160 3.59 -11.50 4.97
CA PRO A 160 4.69 -10.59 4.71
C PRO A 160 5.14 -9.83 5.97
N LEU A 161 4.23 -9.64 6.93
CA LEU A 161 4.46 -8.90 8.17
C LEU A 161 4.15 -9.79 9.39
N PRO A 162 5.17 -10.34 10.08
CA PRO A 162 4.96 -11.29 11.17
C PRO A 162 4.14 -10.74 12.34
N TRP A 163 4.15 -9.42 12.56
CA TRP A 163 3.37 -8.78 13.62
C TRP A 163 1.89 -8.59 13.27
N LEU A 164 1.49 -8.74 12.00
CA LEU A 164 0.09 -8.82 11.59
C LEU A 164 -0.38 -10.26 11.37
N GLY A 165 0.57 -11.18 11.19
CA GLY A 165 0.29 -12.58 10.89
C GLY A 165 -0.18 -12.77 9.44
N LYS A 166 -0.99 -13.81 9.21
CA LYS A 166 -1.47 -14.15 7.87
C LYS A 166 -2.50 -13.12 7.40
N MET A 167 -2.26 -12.49 6.26
CA MET A 167 -3.15 -11.47 5.70
C MET A 167 -4.57 -12.00 5.46
N ALA A 168 -4.70 -13.26 5.04
CA ALA A 168 -5.99 -13.92 4.84
C ALA A 168 -6.78 -14.20 6.13
N GLN A 169 -6.16 -14.06 7.30
CA GLN A 169 -6.81 -14.25 8.61
C GLN A 169 -7.19 -12.92 9.28
N LEU A 170 -6.85 -11.79 8.65
CA LEU A 170 -7.34 -10.48 9.06
C LEU A 170 -8.82 -10.38 8.68
N GLY A 171 -9.67 -10.28 9.68
CA GLY A 171 -11.11 -10.19 9.53
C GLY A 171 -11.68 -8.87 10.05
N PRO A 172 -12.94 -8.56 9.73
CA PRO A 172 -13.59 -7.36 10.25
C PRO A 172 -13.82 -7.47 11.76
N ILE A 173 -13.72 -6.34 12.46
CA ILE A 173 -13.97 -6.27 13.91
C ILE A 173 -15.39 -6.70 14.30
N SER A 174 -16.35 -6.65 13.37
CA SER A 174 -17.73 -7.11 13.57
C SER A 174 -17.86 -8.59 13.86
N ASP A 175 -16.90 -9.40 13.40
CA ASP A 175 -16.92 -10.85 13.58
C ASP A 175 -16.25 -11.26 14.91
N ALA A 176 -15.56 -10.32 15.56
CA ALA A 176 -14.98 -10.52 16.88
C ALA A 176 -16.07 -10.42 17.96
N LYS A 177 -15.88 -11.16 19.07
CA LYS A 177 -16.82 -11.12 20.22
C LYS A 177 -16.82 -9.77 20.93
N GLU A 178 -15.67 -9.13 20.95
CA GLU A 178 -15.43 -7.83 21.59
C GLU A 178 -14.54 -7.03 20.65
N ASN A 179 -14.66 -5.69 20.65
CA ASN A 179 -13.81 -4.84 19.82
C ASN A 179 -12.34 -4.98 20.28
N PRO A 180 -11.42 -5.48 19.45
CA PRO A 180 -10.03 -5.68 19.85
C PRO A 180 -9.28 -4.36 20.12
N TYR A 181 -9.79 -3.24 19.59
CA TYR A 181 -9.27 -1.90 19.84
C TYR A 181 -9.79 -1.28 21.15
N GLY A 182 -10.76 -1.94 21.80
CA GLY A 182 -11.46 -1.43 22.97
C GLY A 182 -12.55 -0.41 22.59
N GLU A 183 -13.49 -0.17 23.51
CA GLU A 183 -14.59 0.80 23.30
C GLU A 183 -14.09 2.24 23.16
N ASP A 184 -12.98 2.56 23.83
CA ASP A 184 -12.35 3.90 23.84
C ASP A 184 -11.10 3.98 22.94
N ASP A 185 -10.89 3.00 22.05
CA ASP A 185 -9.74 2.95 21.14
C ASP A 185 -8.38 3.03 21.85
N ASN A 186 -8.26 2.31 22.98
CA ASN A 186 -7.12 2.37 23.89
C ASN A 186 -6.29 1.08 23.93
N LYS A 187 -6.66 0.09 23.10
CA LYS A 187 -5.98 -1.19 22.94
C LYS A 187 -5.73 -1.43 21.47
N SER A 188 -4.90 -2.43 21.17
CA SER A 188 -4.72 -2.93 19.81
C SER A 188 -4.53 -4.45 19.88
N PRO A 189 -5.06 -5.20 18.89
CA PRO A 189 -4.73 -6.62 18.73
C PRO A 189 -3.28 -6.84 18.25
N PHE A 190 -2.59 -5.77 17.83
CA PHE A 190 -1.23 -5.80 17.32
C PHE A 190 -0.25 -5.16 18.32
N PRO A 191 1.05 -5.53 18.26
CA PRO A 191 1.66 -6.54 17.39
C PRO A 191 1.41 -7.98 17.87
N LEU A 192 1.25 -8.92 16.94
CA LEU A 192 1.28 -10.34 17.24
C LEU A 192 2.66 -10.75 17.74
N GLN A 193 2.70 -11.40 18.91
CA GLN A 193 3.94 -11.86 19.50
C GLN A 193 4.39 -13.19 18.87
N PRO A 194 5.70 -13.36 18.61
CA PRO A 194 6.22 -14.64 18.14
C PRO A 194 6.02 -15.73 19.21
N LYS A 195 5.70 -16.94 18.77
CA LYS A 195 5.50 -18.11 19.66
C LYS A 195 6.67 -18.35 20.62
N ASN A 196 7.90 -18.12 20.14
CA ASN A 196 9.12 -18.25 20.93
C ASN A 196 9.76 -16.88 21.16
N LYS A 197 10.02 -16.56 22.43
CA LYS A 197 10.78 -15.36 22.81
C LYS A 197 12.19 -15.42 22.24
N ARG A 198 12.71 -14.25 21.85
CA ARG A 198 14.10 -14.10 21.40
C ARG A 198 15.03 -14.05 22.62
N SER A 199 16.31 -14.31 22.41
CA SER A 199 17.33 -14.36 23.48
C SER A 199 17.46 -13.06 24.28
N TYR A 200 17.15 -11.90 23.69
CA TYR A 200 17.14 -10.60 24.37
C TYR A 200 15.82 -10.30 25.11
N ALA A 201 14.78 -11.10 24.87
CA ALA A 201 13.47 -10.97 25.52
C ALA A 201 13.21 -12.09 26.54
N GLN A 202 14.24 -12.86 26.88
CA GLN A 202 14.22 -13.94 27.85
C GLN A 202 15.58 -14.01 28.54
N ASN A 203 15.62 -14.48 29.79
CA ASN A 203 16.86 -14.73 30.48
C ASN A 203 17.67 -15.82 29.77
N VAL A 204 18.88 -15.47 29.34
CA VAL A 204 19.86 -16.38 28.74
C VAL A 204 21.19 -16.22 29.43
N THR A 205 21.92 -17.32 29.60
CA THR A 205 23.24 -17.32 30.24
C THR A 205 24.33 -17.22 29.18
N VAL A 206 25.21 -16.22 29.29
CA VAL A 206 26.33 -16.01 28.36
C VAL A 206 27.63 -15.83 29.15
N TRP A 207 28.44 -16.88 29.23
CA TRP A 207 29.71 -16.91 30.00
C TRP A 207 30.97 -16.86 29.13
N ILE A 208 30.86 -16.41 27.88
CA ILE A 208 31.99 -16.35 26.95
C ILE A 208 33.01 -15.27 27.38
N LYS A 209 32.52 -14.15 27.94
CA LYS A 209 33.36 -13.06 28.44
C LYS A 209 33.42 -13.11 29.97
N PRO A 210 34.58 -12.83 30.60
CA PRO A 210 34.69 -12.78 32.06
C PRO A 210 33.65 -11.87 32.74
N SER A 211 33.30 -10.75 32.08
CA SER A 211 32.25 -9.82 32.53
C SER A 211 30.83 -10.42 32.56
N GLY A 212 30.58 -11.48 31.79
CA GLY A 212 29.31 -12.21 31.81
C GLY A 212 29.24 -13.27 32.91
N LEU A 213 30.38 -13.71 33.43
CA LEU A 213 30.48 -14.64 34.57
C LEU A 213 30.47 -13.91 35.91
N GLN A 214 31.02 -12.69 35.94
CA GLN A 214 30.93 -11.75 37.06
C GLN A 214 30.19 -10.48 36.62
N PRO A 215 28.86 -10.54 36.43
CA PRO A 215 28.08 -9.35 36.12
C PRO A 215 28.09 -8.42 37.34
N GLY A 216 29.11 -7.57 37.44
CA GLY A 216 29.24 -6.43 38.37
C GLY A 216 29.03 -6.74 39.86
N SER A 217 30.13 -6.93 40.60
CA SER A 217 30.22 -6.50 42.00
C SER A 217 30.30 -4.98 42.08
#